data_AF-A0A2G7T378-F1
#
_entry.id   AF-A0A2G7T378-F1
#
_cell.length_a   1.000
_cell.length_b   1.000
_cell.length_c   1.000
_cell.angle_alpha   90.00
_cell.angle_beta   90.00
_cell.angle_gamma   90.00
#
_symmetry.space_group_name_H-M   'P 1'
#
loop_
_entity.id
_entity.type
_entity.pdbx_description
1 polymer ?
#
loop_
_entity_poly.entity_id
_entity_poly.type
_entity_poly.pdbx_seq_one_letter_code
_entity_poly.pdbx_strand_id
1 'polypeptide(L)'
;PAGLVSRVVPADQLLPTARALADKIAANPGAVMRMTKRLLREGEHSTLESLLELSAGYQALAHKTADHREAVMAFVEKRKPRFQ
;
A
#
# COMPACT_ATOMS: atom_id res chain seq x y z
N PRO A 1 -12.30 -3.76 -21.86
CA PRO A 1 -11.53 -2.52 -21.61
C PRO A 1 -10.06 -2.86 -21.29
N ALA A 2 -9.12 -2.47 -22.15
CA ALA A 2 -7.69 -2.53 -21.84
C ALA A 2 -7.48 -1.73 -20.55
N GLY A 3 -6.91 -2.33 -19.50
CA GLY A 3 -6.75 -1.75 -18.14
C GLY A 3 -5.79 -0.57 -18.04
N LEU A 4 -5.79 0.32 -19.04
CA LEU A 4 -4.92 1.48 -19.18
C LEU A 4 -5.29 2.61 -18.22
N VAL A 5 -6.57 2.72 -17.85
CA VAL A 5 -7.07 3.71 -16.89
C VAL A 5 -7.82 3.02 -15.76
N SER A 6 -7.55 3.46 -14.54
CA SER A 6 -8.20 2.92 -13.33
C SER A 6 -9.57 3.56 -13.05
N ARG A 7 -9.80 4.79 -13.54
CA ARG A 7 -11.06 5.53 -13.35
C ARG A 7 -11.22 6.64 -14.39
N VAL A 8 -12.45 6.86 -14.86
CA VAL A 8 -12.85 8.01 -15.68
C VAL A 8 -13.81 8.88 -14.87
N VAL A 9 -13.60 10.20 -14.89
CA VAL A 9 -14.41 11.17 -14.14
C VAL A 9 -14.68 12.41 -15.02
N PRO A 10 -15.74 13.20 -14.72
CA PRO A 10 -15.93 14.52 -15.31
C PRO A 10 -14.69 15.41 -15.15
N ALA A 11 -14.49 16.34 -16.09
CA ALA A 11 -13.27 17.15 -16.16
C ALA A 11 -13.05 18.00 -14.90
N ASP A 12 -14.11 18.56 -14.33
CA ASP A 12 -14.10 19.35 -13.09
C ASP A 12 -13.76 18.51 -11.84
N GLN A 13 -13.88 17.18 -11.93
CA GLN A 13 -13.58 16.24 -10.86
C GLN A 13 -12.20 15.56 -10.98
N LEU A 14 -11.44 15.86 -12.03
CA LEU A 14 -10.14 15.24 -12.27
C LEU A 14 -9.18 15.44 -11.10
N LEU A 15 -8.90 16.70 -10.75
CA LEU A 15 -7.96 17.04 -9.67
C LEU A 15 -8.46 16.61 -8.29
N PRO A 16 -9.72 16.88 -7.90
CA PRO A 16 -10.26 16.39 -6.62
C PRO A 16 -10.11 14.87 -6.46
N THR A 17 -10.45 14.11 -7.50
CA THR A 17 -10.37 12.64 -7.45
C THR A 17 -8.93 12.15 -7.39
N ALA A 18 -8.03 12.71 -8.18
CA ALA A 18 -6.62 12.35 -8.19
C ALA A 18 -5.95 12.65 -6.83
N ARG A 19 -6.27 13.81 -6.24
CA ARG A 19 -5.74 14.21 -4.93
C ARG A 19 -6.25 13.30 -3.82
N ALA A 20 -7.54 12.97 -3.81
CA ALA A 20 -8.11 12.04 -2.84
C ALA A 20 -7.44 10.66 -2.90
N LEU A 21 -7.08 10.18 -4.10
CA LEU A 21 -6.33 8.94 -4.24
C LEU A 21 -4.90 9.07 -3.70
N ALA A 22 -4.21 10.17 -4.02
CA ALA A 22 -2.88 10.45 -3.51
C ALA A 22 -2.85 10.53 -1.98
N ASP A 23 -3.83 11.22 -1.38
CA ASP A 23 -3.97 11.35 0.07
C ASP A 23 -4.24 9.99 0.71
N LYS A 24 -5.08 9.14 0.09
CA LYS A 24 -5.30 7.76 0.55
C LYS A 24 -4.01 6.94 0.54
N ILE A 25 -3.18 7.08 -0.50
CA ILE A 25 -1.89 6.36 -0.60
C ILE A 25 -0.92 6.90 0.47
N ALA A 26 -0.79 8.22 0.59
CA ALA A 26 0.11 8.90 1.51
C ALA A 26 -0.25 8.66 3.00
N ALA A 27 -1.49 8.30 3.30
CA ALA A 27 -1.92 7.91 4.64
C ALA A 27 -1.40 6.53 5.10
N ASN A 28 -0.53 5.86 4.35
CA ASN A 28 0.04 4.55 4.68
C ASN A 28 1.57 4.62 4.87
N PRO A 29 2.19 3.63 5.55
CA PRO A 29 3.63 3.58 5.72
C PRO A 29 4.36 3.51 4.39
N GLY A 30 5.21 4.49 4.10
CA GLY A 30 5.87 4.60 2.79
C GLY A 30 6.74 3.38 2.44
N ALA A 31 7.44 2.82 3.44
CA ALA A 31 8.24 1.61 3.25
C ALA A 31 7.38 0.39 2.90
N VAL A 32 6.26 0.19 3.58
CA VAL A 32 5.34 -0.93 3.33
C VAL A 32 4.68 -0.77 1.96
N MET A 33 4.27 0.44 1.56
CA MET A 33 3.72 0.69 0.23
C MET A 33 4.70 0.32 -0.90
N ARG A 34 6.00 0.61 -0.72
CA ARG A 34 7.04 0.18 -1.68
C ARG A 34 7.19 -1.34 -1.73
N MET A 35 7.20 -2.01 -0.58
CA MET A 35 7.25 -3.48 -0.50
C MET A 35 6.05 -4.12 -1.19
N THR A 36 4.83 -3.66 -0.89
CA THR A 36 3.60 -4.12 -1.52
C THR A 36 3.63 -3.89 -3.03
N LYS A 37 4.06 -2.70 -3.49
CA LYS A 37 4.16 -2.43 -4.94
C LYS A 37 5.15 -3.36 -5.64
N ARG A 38 6.25 -3.72 -4.96
CA ARG A 38 7.25 -4.66 -5.49
C ARG A 38 6.70 -6.08 -5.56
N LEU A 39 5.97 -6.56 -4.54
CA LEU A 39 5.29 -7.86 -4.59
C LEU A 39 4.29 -7.94 -5.75
N LEU A 40 3.50 -6.89 -5.97
CA LEU A 40 2.55 -6.85 -7.09
C LEU A 40 3.26 -6.96 -8.45
N ARG A 41 4.39 -6.28 -8.62
CA ARG A 41 5.19 -6.36 -9.86
C ARG A 41 5.83 -7.73 -10.02
N GLU A 42 6.37 -8.29 -8.95
CA GLU A 42 7.02 -9.60 -9.00
C GLU A 42 6.02 -10.72 -9.32
N GLY A 43 4.80 -10.62 -8.78
CA GLY A 43 3.72 -11.58 -9.05
C GLY A 43 3.26 -11.65 -10.51
N GLU A 44 3.66 -10.70 -11.37
CA GLU A 44 3.39 -10.78 -12.81
C GLU A 44 4.26 -11.84 -13.52
N HIS A 45 5.40 -12.24 -12.91
CA HIS A 45 6.40 -13.11 -13.54
C HIS A 45 6.88 -14.27 -12.65
N SER A 46 6.60 -14.23 -11.34
CA SER A 46 7.00 -15.26 -10.37
C SER A 46 5.97 -16.38 -10.20
N THR A 47 6.41 -17.54 -9.73
CA THR A 47 5.51 -18.59 -9.24
C THR A 47 4.87 -18.18 -7.92
N LEU A 48 3.75 -18.81 -7.57
CA LEU A 48 3.09 -18.56 -6.28
C LEU A 48 4.02 -18.85 -5.10
N GLU A 49 4.80 -19.93 -5.16
CA GLU A 49 5.73 -20.34 -4.10
C GLU A 49 6.80 -19.26 -3.85
N SER A 50 7.52 -18.84 -4.89
CA SER A 50 8.53 -17.78 -4.79
C SER A 50 7.94 -16.45 -4.29
N LEU A 51 6.72 -16.12 -4.72
CA LEU A 51 6.04 -14.90 -4.28
C LEU A 51 5.66 -14.95 -2.79
N LEU A 52 5.23 -16.11 -2.29
CA LEU A 52 4.92 -16.31 -0.87
C LEU A 52 6.17 -16.23 0.01
N GLU A 53 7.29 -16.79 -0.43
CA GLU A 53 8.58 -16.66 0.27
C GLU A 53 9.02 -15.19 0.37
N LEU A 54 8.96 -14.45 -0.76
CA LEU A 54 9.28 -13.03 -0.77
C LEU A 54 8.33 -12.22 0.13
N SER A 55 7.04 -12.57 0.12
CA SER A 55 6.02 -11.95 0.97
C SER A 55 6.34 -12.16 2.46
N ALA A 56 6.72 -13.37 2.86
CA ALA A 56 7.12 -13.68 4.23
C ALA A 56 8.35 -12.87 4.66
N GLY A 57 9.35 -12.73 3.77
CA GLY A 57 10.51 -11.87 4.00
C GLY A 57 10.13 -10.40 4.24
N TYR A 58 9.24 -9.84 3.42
CA TYR A 58 8.77 -8.46 3.59
C TYR A 58 7.90 -8.28 4.83
N GLN A 59 7.07 -9.26 5.19
CA GLN A 59 6.30 -9.22 6.43
C GLN A 59 7.23 -9.18 7.65
N ALA A 60 8.29 -10.00 7.67
CA ALA A 60 9.27 -9.99 8.75
C ALA A 60 10.00 -8.65 8.89
N LEU A 61 10.28 -7.96 7.78
CA LEU A 61 10.84 -6.61 7.78
C LEU A 61 9.81 -5.57 8.26
N ALA A 62 8.59 -5.61 7.73
CA ALA A 62 7.52 -4.70 8.09
C ALA A 62 7.19 -4.75 9.59
N HIS A 63 7.12 -5.95 10.18
CA HIS A 63 6.86 -6.15 11.61
C HIS A 63 7.89 -5.50 12.53
N LYS A 64 9.10 -5.24 12.05
CA LYS A 64 10.17 -4.59 12.82
C LYS A 64 10.14 -3.06 12.73
N THR A 65 9.23 -2.48 11.96
CA THR A 65 9.16 -1.01 11.75
C THR A 65 8.38 -0.32 12.87
N ALA A 66 8.71 0.96 13.10
CA ALA A 66 7.93 1.83 14.00
C ALA A 66 6.48 1.98 13.50
N ASP A 67 6.27 2.06 12.19
CA ASP A 67 4.93 2.16 11.59
C ASP A 67 4.08 0.92 11.85
N HIS A 68 4.65 -0.28 11.89
CA HIS A 68 3.90 -1.48 12.27
C HIS A 68 3.46 -1.41 13.74
N ARG A 69 4.37 -1.00 14.63
CA ARG A 69 4.04 -0.80 16.05
C ARG A 69 2.91 0.22 16.20
N GLU A 70 3.00 1.33 15.50
CA GLU A 70 1.98 2.39 15.49
C GLU A 70 0.64 1.88 14.93
N ALA A 71 0.65 1.11 13.85
CA ALA A 71 -0.57 0.53 13.29
C ALA A 71 -1.28 -0.37 14.32
N VAL A 72 -0.52 -1.23 15.01
CA VAL A 72 -1.06 -2.11 16.06
C VAL A 72 -1.60 -1.30 17.23
N MET A 73 -0.84 -0.32 17.73
CA MET A 73 -1.27 0.54 18.83
C MET A 73 -2.52 1.33 18.48
N ALA A 74 -2.54 1.99 17.32
CA ALA A 74 -3.67 2.77 16.85
C ALA A 74 -4.94 1.91 16.68
N PHE A 75 -4.79 0.67 16.22
CA PHE A 75 -5.89 -0.29 16.12
C PHE A 75 -6.46 -0.64 17.50
N VAL A 76 -5.60 -1.00 18.47
CA VAL A 76 -6.00 -1.31 19.85
C VAL A 76 -6.69 -0.11 20.50
N GLU A 77 -6.14 1.09 20.29
CA GLU A 77 -6.65 2.36 20.84
C GLU A 77 -7.83 2.95 20.05
N LYS A 78 -8.28 2.30 18.96
CA LYS A 78 -9.37 2.76 18.07
C LYS A 78 -9.18 4.18 17.54
N ARG A 79 -7.93 4.56 17.25
CA ARG A 79 -7.58 5.85 16.67
C ARG A 79 -6.99 5.69 15.27
N LYS A 80 -6.90 6.79 14.53
CA LYS A 80 -6.16 6.80 13.25
C LYS A 80 -4.65 6.67 13.52
N PRO A 81 -3.93 5.82 12.79
CA PRO A 81 -2.49 5.72 12.89
C PRO A 81 -1.79 6.95 12.29
N ARG A 82 -0.58 7.24 12.76
CA ARG A 82 0.30 8.30 12.26
C ARG A 82 1.64 7.71 11.85
N PHE A 83 1.78 7.47 10.55
CA PHE A 83 3.00 6.90 9.99
C PHE A 83 4.05 7.97 9.65
N GLN A 84 5.32 7.58 9.61
CA GLN A 84 6.45 8.45 9.25
C GLN A 84 6.92 8.25 7.81
#